data_AF-A0A9P6FYK6-F1
#
_entry.id   AF-A0A9P6FYK6-F1
#
_cell.length_a   1.000
_cell.length_b   1.000
_cell.length_c   1.000
_cell.angle_alpha   90.00
_cell.angle_beta   90.00
_cell.angle_gamma   90.00
#
_symmetry.space_group_name_H-M   'P 1'
#
loop_
_entity.id
_entity.type
_entity.pdbx_description
1 polymer ?
#
loop_
_entity_poly.entity_id
_entity_poly.type
_entity_poly.pdbx_seq_one_letter_code
_entity_poly.pdbx_strand_id
1 'polypeptide(L)'
;MRFLTLSLAAAATALLLGAEAAPCDTAKCQFPACVCPSVKPPKGLDPTTVPQFVTLTFDDAIQSQTVPVTSSLMTPHRNPNGCPIKSTWFAQTMYSDFSLIQQWYAAGNEVADHTMTHVGTPPAGKLLLIIPMHAIMDDSNPPKAYSMDVHLSGTPEAVSGWLRNNFNRHYQGTRQPFGIFLHPVHVGNATNLYNEFFSWAVAQKDVWFVTNHQLLEWIKNPVPASELAKQPYMKCGLPAVGKEICNGLDNLKTGGKINEKLLQTCNFPSGPWSTCYGCPKTPPTPADPVPERVDAVGTANYRTPVNLTCAMEWWDPVAAQCLCTSSNCTFTDISVLPTTTSGGVKPTTSTKPNNNNSANVMTGSWSAIGAAAAAAAAIAMQMF
;
A
#
# COMPACT_ATOMS: atom_id res chain seq x y z
N MET A 1 8.00 -24.87 -72.86
CA MET A 1 6.67 -24.32 -73.18
C MET A 1 5.81 -24.44 -71.92
N ARG A 2 5.19 -23.34 -71.50
CA ARG A 2 4.06 -23.22 -70.55
C ARG A 2 4.34 -23.21 -69.02
N PHE A 3 4.32 -21.98 -68.50
CA PHE A 3 3.61 -21.46 -67.33
C PHE A 3 3.81 -22.15 -65.97
N LEU A 4 4.68 -21.55 -65.12
CA LEU A 4 4.45 -21.53 -63.68
C LEU A 4 3.65 -20.27 -63.33
N THR A 5 2.47 -20.48 -62.80
CA THR A 5 1.57 -19.48 -62.23
C THR A 5 2.16 -18.90 -60.95
N LEU A 6 2.33 -17.57 -60.91
CA LEU A 6 2.52 -16.79 -59.69
C LEU A 6 1.22 -16.83 -58.88
N SER A 7 1.27 -17.40 -57.68
CA SER A 7 0.24 -17.19 -56.67
C SER A 7 0.72 -16.10 -55.72
N LEU A 8 0.19 -14.89 -55.88
CA LEU A 8 0.27 -13.83 -54.86
C LEU A 8 -0.52 -14.30 -53.64
N ALA A 9 0.18 -14.68 -52.56
CA ALA A 9 -0.39 -14.64 -51.22
C ALA A 9 -0.10 -13.25 -50.64
N ALA A 10 -1.10 -12.37 -50.69
CA ALA A 10 -1.05 -11.12 -49.95
C ALA A 10 -1.05 -11.44 -48.45
N ALA A 11 0.11 -11.32 -47.80
CA ALA A 11 0.19 -11.33 -46.36
C ALA A 11 -0.48 -10.04 -45.85
N ALA A 12 -1.71 -10.18 -45.36
CA ALA A 12 -2.38 -9.12 -44.62
C ALA A 12 -1.65 -8.94 -43.28
N THR A 13 -0.72 -8.00 -43.24
CA THR A 13 -0.13 -7.51 -41.99
C THR A 13 -1.24 -6.81 -41.21
N ALA A 14 -1.84 -7.50 -40.24
CA ALA A 14 -2.70 -6.87 -39.26
C ALA A 14 -1.83 -5.94 -38.41
N LEU A 15 -1.80 -4.65 -38.76
CA LEU A 15 -1.33 -3.62 -37.84
C LEU A 15 -2.24 -3.67 -36.61
N LEU A 16 -1.70 -4.14 -35.49
CA LEU A 16 -2.20 -3.82 -34.16
C LEU A 16 -2.00 -2.32 -33.94
N LEU A 17 -2.92 -1.52 -34.47
CA LEU A 17 -3.12 -0.16 -33.99
C LEU A 17 -3.65 -0.30 -32.56
N GLY A 18 -2.77 -0.07 -31.58
CA GLY A 18 -3.18 0.12 -30.20
C GLY A 18 -4.24 1.22 -30.20
N ALA A 19 -5.45 0.90 -29.72
CA ALA A 19 -6.48 1.89 -29.57
C ALA A 19 -5.97 2.96 -28.59
N GLU A 20 -5.66 4.16 -29.10
CA GLU A 20 -5.50 5.32 -28.24
C GLU A 20 -6.78 5.44 -27.41
N ALA A 21 -6.62 5.49 -26.08
CA ALA A 21 -7.74 5.85 -25.22
C ALA A 21 -8.30 7.18 -25.71
N ALA A 22 -9.62 7.24 -25.93
CA ALA A 22 -10.26 8.45 -26.44
C ALA A 22 -9.85 9.66 -25.58
N PRO A 23 -9.55 10.82 -26.19
CA PRO A 23 -9.17 12.02 -25.46
C PRO A 23 -10.23 12.37 -24.42
N CYS A 24 -9.78 12.78 -23.24
CA CYS A 24 -10.66 13.02 -22.10
C CYS A 24 -11.73 14.09 -22.41
N ASP A 25 -13.00 13.74 -22.23
CA ASP A 25 -14.12 14.66 -22.37
C ASP A 25 -14.23 15.53 -21.11
N THR A 26 -13.72 16.76 -21.18
CA THR A 26 -13.71 17.72 -20.08
C THR A 26 -15.10 18.18 -19.65
N ALA A 27 -16.14 17.98 -20.47
CA ALA A 27 -17.52 18.26 -20.07
C ALA A 27 -18.07 17.16 -19.15
N LYS A 28 -17.63 15.91 -19.32
CA LYS A 28 -18.04 14.76 -18.48
C LYS A 28 -17.11 14.54 -17.29
N CYS A 29 -15.81 14.77 -17.47
CA CYS A 29 -14.80 14.60 -16.44
C CYS A 29 -14.71 15.86 -15.58
N GLN A 30 -15.59 15.97 -14.58
CA GLN A 30 -15.65 17.13 -13.70
C GLN A 30 -14.93 16.87 -12.37
N PHE A 31 -14.14 17.87 -11.97
CA PHE A 31 -13.45 17.92 -10.69
C PHE A 31 -14.46 17.96 -9.52
N PRO A 32 -14.21 17.34 -8.34
CA PRO A 32 -13.04 16.52 -7.97
C PRO A 32 -13.20 15.03 -8.30
N ALA A 33 -14.37 14.60 -8.79
CA ALA A 33 -14.69 13.19 -9.04
C ALA A 33 -13.90 12.61 -10.22
N CYS A 34 -13.49 13.46 -11.16
CA CYS A 34 -12.67 13.09 -12.30
C CYS A 34 -11.68 14.21 -12.64
N VAL A 35 -10.46 13.83 -12.99
CA VAL A 35 -9.42 14.73 -13.48
C VAL A 35 -8.84 14.14 -14.75
N CYS A 36 -8.90 14.88 -15.85
CA CYS A 36 -8.28 14.45 -17.11
C CYS A 36 -6.76 14.36 -16.95
N PRO A 37 -6.08 13.40 -17.62
CA PRO A 37 -4.64 13.37 -17.69
C PRO A 37 -4.09 14.71 -18.19
N SER A 38 -3.14 15.27 -17.46
CA SER A 38 -2.59 16.60 -17.73
C SER A 38 -1.17 16.68 -17.18
N VAL A 39 -0.32 17.44 -17.89
CA VAL A 39 1.01 17.82 -17.39
C VAL A 39 0.98 19.12 -16.58
N LYS A 40 -0.15 19.83 -16.55
CA LYS A 40 -0.34 21.09 -15.82
C LYS A 40 -0.87 20.84 -14.40
N PRO A 41 -0.56 21.72 -13.43
CA PRO A 41 -1.11 21.61 -12.09
C PRO A 41 -2.64 21.58 -12.06
N PRO A 42 -3.25 20.81 -11.14
CA PRO A 42 -4.70 20.82 -10.93
C PRO A 42 -5.25 22.23 -10.63
N LYS A 43 -6.52 22.46 -11.00
CA LYS A 43 -7.22 23.76 -10.87
C LYS A 43 -6.50 24.97 -11.49
N GLY A 44 -5.50 24.77 -12.36
CA GLY A 44 -4.77 25.85 -13.01
C GLY A 44 -3.88 26.65 -12.06
N LEU A 45 -3.43 26.06 -10.95
CA LEU A 45 -2.46 26.68 -10.07
C LEU A 45 -1.19 27.10 -10.84
N ASP A 46 -0.63 28.25 -10.48
CA ASP A 46 0.69 28.67 -10.96
C ASP A 46 1.74 27.67 -10.46
N PRO A 47 2.53 27.03 -11.35
CA PRO A 47 3.58 26.09 -10.95
C PRO A 47 4.52 26.60 -9.86
N THR A 48 4.78 27.91 -9.78
CA THR A 48 5.66 28.50 -8.76
C THR A 48 5.07 28.48 -7.34
N THR A 49 3.75 28.29 -7.24
CA THR A 49 3.01 28.22 -5.96
C THR A 49 2.66 26.78 -5.56
N VAL A 50 2.89 25.82 -6.45
CA VAL A 50 2.57 24.40 -6.23
C VAL A 50 3.67 23.76 -5.37
N PRO A 51 3.32 23.07 -4.28
CA PRO A 51 4.29 22.30 -3.52
C PRO A 51 4.94 21.24 -4.41
N GLN A 52 6.25 21.05 -4.32
CA GLN A 52 6.88 19.90 -4.96
C GLN A 52 6.70 18.68 -4.07
N PHE A 53 5.90 17.74 -4.53
CA PHE A 53 5.72 16.47 -3.84
C PHE A 53 6.85 15.50 -4.19
N VAL A 54 7.34 14.81 -3.17
CA VAL A 54 8.18 13.61 -3.30
C VAL A 54 7.40 12.44 -2.72
N THR A 55 7.16 11.41 -3.52
CA THR A 55 6.51 10.18 -3.06
C THR A 55 7.55 9.10 -2.92
N LEU A 56 7.96 8.82 -1.69
CA LEU A 56 8.81 7.68 -1.36
C LEU A 56 7.92 6.45 -1.17
N THR A 57 8.26 5.36 -1.84
CA THR A 57 7.49 4.12 -1.77
C THR A 57 8.39 2.91 -1.56
N PHE A 58 7.84 1.90 -0.89
CA PHE A 58 8.48 0.62 -0.67
C PHE A 58 7.55 -0.49 -1.12
N ASP A 59 8.10 -1.51 -1.77
CA ASP A 59 7.32 -2.65 -2.26
C ASP A 59 7.66 -3.93 -1.45
N ASP A 60 6.85 -4.96 -1.64
CA ASP A 60 6.96 -6.30 -1.05
C ASP A 60 6.74 -6.39 0.47
N ALA A 61 7.35 -7.41 1.09
CA ALA A 61 7.01 -7.90 2.41
C ALA A 61 7.53 -6.97 3.52
N ILE A 62 6.66 -6.71 4.49
CA ILE A 62 7.01 -5.97 5.70
C ILE A 62 7.53 -6.94 6.75
N GLN A 63 8.83 -6.87 7.02
CA GLN A 63 9.56 -7.81 7.87
C GLN A 63 10.44 -7.09 8.87
N SER A 64 10.91 -7.82 9.88
CA SER A 64 11.81 -7.28 10.92
C SER A 64 13.16 -6.83 10.36
N GLN A 65 13.54 -7.31 9.17
CA GLN A 65 14.75 -6.92 8.45
C GLN A 65 14.53 -5.69 7.54
N THR A 66 13.34 -5.52 6.96
CA THR A 66 13.06 -4.44 6.00
C THR A 66 12.66 -3.14 6.70
N VAL A 67 11.88 -3.22 7.79
CA VAL A 67 11.42 -2.05 8.55
C VAL A 67 12.56 -1.17 9.08
N PRO A 68 13.66 -1.71 9.66
CA PRO A 68 14.77 -0.86 10.13
C PRO A 68 15.45 -0.09 9.01
N VAL A 69 15.63 -0.72 7.83
CA VAL A 69 16.25 -0.09 6.66
C VAL A 69 15.38 1.08 6.18
N THR A 70 14.08 0.87 5.98
CA THR A 70 13.17 1.94 5.56
C THR A 70 13.07 3.05 6.60
N SER A 71 13.00 2.70 7.89
CA SER A 71 12.99 3.67 9.00
C SER A 71 14.26 4.51 9.05
N SER A 72 15.43 3.93 8.76
CA SER A 72 16.72 4.64 8.75
C SER A 72 16.80 5.71 7.67
N LEU A 73 16.11 5.51 6.54
CA LEU A 73 16.00 6.50 5.49
C LEU A 73 15.08 7.65 5.89
N MET A 74 14.05 7.40 6.71
CA MET A 74 12.98 8.37 6.96
C MET A 74 13.16 9.18 8.24
N THR A 75 13.64 8.52 9.31
CA THR A 75 13.74 9.09 10.65
C THR A 75 14.52 10.41 10.74
N PRO A 76 15.60 10.64 9.96
CA PRO A 76 16.36 11.89 10.05
C PRO A 76 15.64 13.12 9.48
N HIS A 77 14.64 12.93 8.60
CA HIS A 77 14.13 14.01 7.77
C HIS A 77 12.76 14.52 8.24
N ARG A 78 12.50 15.81 7.99
CA ARG A 78 11.25 16.49 8.36
C ARG A 78 10.72 17.29 7.18
N ASN A 79 9.41 17.34 7.06
CA ASN A 79 8.70 18.27 6.18
C ASN A 79 8.67 19.69 6.79
N PRO A 80 8.33 20.73 6.00
CA PRO A 80 8.31 22.12 6.47
C PRO A 80 7.39 22.41 7.67
N ASN A 81 6.39 21.56 7.94
CA ASN A 81 5.53 21.65 9.14
C ASN A 81 6.16 21.02 10.41
N GLY A 82 7.40 20.54 10.34
CA GLY A 82 8.09 19.87 11.43
C GLY A 82 7.70 18.40 11.63
N CYS A 83 6.80 17.86 10.80
CA CYS A 83 6.43 16.44 10.86
C CYS A 83 7.52 15.55 10.24
N PRO A 84 7.72 14.32 10.75
CA PRO A 84 8.47 13.29 10.05
C PRO A 84 7.96 13.10 8.62
N ILE A 85 8.87 12.90 7.68
CA ILE A 85 8.48 12.52 6.33
C ILE A 85 7.70 11.21 6.36
N LYS A 86 6.76 11.04 5.43
CA LYS A 86 5.93 9.84 5.30
C LYS A 86 6.15 9.19 3.95
N SER A 87 5.83 7.91 3.87
CA SER A 87 5.96 7.09 2.66
C SER A 87 4.79 6.12 2.55
N THR A 88 4.68 5.49 1.38
CA THR A 88 3.69 4.45 1.09
C THR A 88 4.39 3.12 0.98
N TRP A 89 3.92 2.11 1.71
CA TRP A 89 4.38 0.74 1.50
C TRP A 89 3.32 -0.05 0.75
N PHE A 90 3.62 -0.43 -0.49
CA PHE A 90 2.86 -1.41 -1.24
C PHE A 90 3.19 -2.79 -0.67
N ALA A 91 2.41 -3.20 0.33
CA ALA A 91 2.67 -4.39 1.11
C ALA A 91 2.05 -5.63 0.45
N GLN A 92 2.86 -6.65 0.21
CA GLN A 92 2.33 -7.97 -0.10
C GLN A 92 1.93 -8.69 1.20
N THR A 93 0.97 -9.62 1.12
CA THR A 93 0.55 -10.39 2.31
C THR A 93 1.55 -11.50 2.65
N MET A 94 2.03 -12.24 1.66
CA MET A 94 2.92 -13.37 1.89
C MET A 94 4.26 -12.91 2.48
N TYR A 95 4.74 -13.62 3.50
CA TYR A 95 5.97 -13.31 4.23
C TYR A 95 5.99 -12.00 5.02
N SER A 96 4.88 -11.26 5.10
CA SER A 96 4.78 -10.07 5.93
C SER A 96 4.41 -10.42 7.38
N ASP A 97 4.95 -9.66 8.33
CA ASP A 97 4.47 -9.67 9.70
C ASP A 97 3.38 -8.60 9.87
N PHE A 98 2.13 -9.02 10.09
CA PHE A 98 0.99 -8.11 10.19
C PHE A 98 1.10 -7.11 11.35
N SER A 99 1.83 -7.44 12.41
CA SER A 99 2.09 -6.49 13.49
C SER A 99 3.00 -5.35 13.04
N LEU A 100 3.92 -5.61 12.11
CA LEU A 100 4.78 -4.57 11.53
C LEU A 100 4.02 -3.73 10.50
N ILE A 101 3.11 -4.34 9.73
CA ILE A 101 2.17 -3.59 8.87
C ILE A 101 1.36 -2.60 9.74
N GLN A 102 0.80 -3.08 10.85
CA GLN A 102 0.04 -2.25 11.77
C GLN A 102 0.90 -1.13 12.38
N GLN A 103 2.13 -1.42 12.78
CA GLN A 103 3.07 -0.41 13.30
C GLN A 103 3.38 0.67 12.25
N TRP A 104 3.62 0.26 11.01
CA TRP A 104 3.90 1.17 9.91
C TRP A 104 2.74 2.14 9.66
N TYR A 105 1.53 1.61 9.57
CA TYR A 105 0.30 2.38 9.42
C TYR A 105 0.07 3.31 10.63
N ALA A 106 0.16 2.78 11.86
CA ALA A 106 -0.11 3.55 13.06
C ALA A 106 0.91 4.68 13.28
N ALA A 107 2.15 4.54 12.80
CA ALA A 107 3.15 5.60 12.76
C ALA A 107 2.80 6.73 11.76
N GLY A 108 1.67 6.66 11.06
CA GLY A 108 1.16 7.64 10.11
C GLY A 108 1.70 7.49 8.69
N ASN A 109 2.32 6.36 8.37
CA ASN A 109 2.66 6.03 6.98
C ASN A 109 1.47 5.34 6.30
N GLU A 110 1.52 5.23 4.98
CA GLU A 110 0.47 4.56 4.22
C GLU A 110 0.84 3.10 3.95
N VAL A 111 -0.16 2.23 4.02
CA VAL A 111 -0.10 0.84 3.54
C VAL A 111 -1.05 0.74 2.34
N ALA A 112 -0.53 0.28 1.22
CA ALA A 112 -1.27 -0.02 0.00
C ALA A 112 -1.12 -1.51 -0.34
N ASP A 113 -2.05 -2.05 -1.13
CA ASP A 113 -2.01 -3.46 -1.54
C ASP A 113 -0.94 -3.69 -2.62
N HIS A 114 -0.15 -4.76 -2.44
CA HIS A 114 0.75 -5.31 -3.47
C HIS A 114 0.44 -6.79 -3.73
N THR A 115 -0.85 -7.13 -3.72
CA THR A 115 -1.41 -8.48 -3.82
C THR A 115 -1.02 -9.41 -2.65
N MET A 116 -1.70 -10.56 -2.56
CA MET A 116 -1.36 -11.53 -1.52
C MET A 116 -0.09 -12.32 -1.83
N THR A 117 0.13 -12.66 -3.11
CA THR A 117 1.13 -13.63 -3.55
C THR A 117 2.08 -13.09 -4.62
N HIS A 118 2.17 -11.76 -4.74
CA HIS A 118 3.02 -11.07 -5.72
C HIS A 118 2.78 -11.55 -7.17
N VAL A 119 1.52 -11.50 -7.63
CA VAL A 119 1.19 -11.85 -9.02
C VAL A 119 1.54 -10.69 -9.96
N GLY A 120 2.39 -10.95 -10.97
CA GLY A 120 2.86 -9.92 -11.92
C GLY A 120 1.81 -9.35 -12.87
N THR A 121 0.58 -9.86 -12.86
CA THR A 121 -0.54 -9.31 -13.64
C THR A 121 -1.82 -9.36 -12.81
N PRO A 122 -2.14 -8.31 -12.05
CA PRO A 122 -3.40 -8.25 -11.34
C PRO A 122 -4.57 -8.23 -12.34
N PRO A 123 -5.74 -8.80 -11.99
CA PRO A 123 -6.93 -8.67 -12.82
C PRO A 123 -7.24 -7.19 -13.09
N ALA A 124 -7.66 -6.87 -14.31
CA ALA A 124 -8.03 -5.50 -14.68
C ALA A 124 -9.21 -5.02 -13.80
N GLY A 125 -8.90 -4.21 -12.79
CA GLY A 125 -9.89 -3.53 -11.95
C GLY A 125 -10.42 -2.26 -12.62
N LYS A 126 -11.54 -1.73 -12.11
CA LYS A 126 -11.94 -0.35 -12.43
C LYS A 126 -10.92 0.60 -11.82
N LEU A 127 -10.15 1.27 -12.67
CA LEU A 127 -9.21 2.31 -12.24
C LEU A 127 -10.00 3.56 -11.82
N LEU A 128 -9.79 4.03 -10.59
CA LEU A 128 -10.45 5.22 -10.05
C LEU A 128 -9.56 6.48 -10.19
N LEU A 129 -8.27 6.37 -9.85
CA LEU A 129 -7.24 7.41 -10.00
C LEU A 129 -5.88 6.77 -10.30
N ILE A 130 -5.03 7.45 -11.09
CA ILE A 130 -3.69 6.96 -11.48
C ILE A 130 -2.64 7.94 -10.97
N ILE A 131 -1.66 7.44 -10.22
CA ILE A 131 -0.42 8.17 -9.89
C ILE A 131 0.68 7.63 -10.82
N PRO A 132 1.14 8.41 -11.82
CA PRO A 132 2.16 7.94 -12.75
C PRO A 132 3.51 7.72 -12.06
N MET A 133 4.15 6.59 -12.36
CA MET A 133 5.54 6.35 -11.96
C MET A 133 6.48 6.98 -12.98
N HIS A 134 6.95 8.20 -12.70
CA HIS A 134 7.94 8.87 -13.54
C HIS A 134 9.31 8.21 -13.39
N ALA A 135 9.89 7.73 -14.50
CA ALA A 135 11.20 7.11 -14.49
C ALA A 135 12.32 8.15 -14.27
N ILE A 136 13.38 7.73 -13.58
CA ILE A 136 14.63 8.47 -13.49
C ILE A 136 15.42 8.23 -14.77
N MET A 137 15.77 9.31 -15.46
CA MET A 137 16.61 9.24 -16.66
C MET A 137 18.08 9.40 -16.29
N ASP A 138 18.96 8.56 -16.83
CA ASP A 138 20.41 8.76 -16.74
C ASP A 138 20.91 9.87 -17.70
N ASP A 139 22.22 10.13 -17.65
CA ASP A 139 22.89 11.13 -18.49
C ASP A 139 23.45 10.53 -19.80
N SER A 140 23.08 9.29 -20.16
CA SER A 140 23.54 8.66 -21.40
C SER A 140 22.83 9.26 -22.63
N ASN A 141 23.36 8.99 -23.83
CA ASN A 141 22.76 9.46 -25.08
C ASN A 141 22.56 8.27 -26.06
N PRO A 142 21.31 7.81 -26.29
CA PRO A 142 20.06 8.32 -25.72
C PRO A 142 19.89 7.97 -24.22
N PRO A 143 19.19 8.81 -23.42
CA PRO A 143 18.98 8.55 -22.00
C PRO A 143 18.23 7.24 -21.73
N LYS A 144 18.67 6.49 -20.73
CA LYS A 144 17.99 5.27 -20.25
C LYS A 144 17.08 5.61 -19.08
N ALA A 145 15.95 4.91 -18.99
CA ALA A 145 14.92 5.12 -17.98
C ALA A 145 14.96 4.02 -16.91
N TYR A 146 14.88 4.42 -15.64
CA TYR A 146 14.88 3.54 -14.48
C TYR A 146 13.72 3.90 -13.56
N SER A 147 12.78 2.98 -13.37
CA SER A 147 11.56 3.25 -12.59
C SER A 147 11.64 2.78 -11.14
N MET A 148 12.58 1.91 -10.78
CA MET A 148 12.68 1.32 -9.44
C MET A 148 14.13 0.94 -9.15
N ASP A 149 14.55 1.02 -7.89
CA ASP A 149 15.90 0.67 -7.43
C ASP A 149 17.03 1.26 -8.30
N VAL A 150 16.89 2.53 -8.68
CA VAL A 150 17.84 3.20 -9.59
C VAL A 150 19.30 3.14 -9.09
N HIS A 151 19.52 3.01 -7.78
CA HIS A 151 20.85 2.82 -7.19
C HIS A 151 21.59 1.56 -7.67
N LEU A 152 20.88 0.56 -8.19
CA LEU A 152 21.47 -0.65 -8.77
C LEU A 152 22.01 -0.42 -10.19
N SER A 153 21.71 0.73 -10.80
CA SER A 153 21.97 1.00 -12.22
C SER A 153 23.20 1.87 -12.48
N GLY A 154 23.91 2.32 -11.45
CA GLY A 154 25.10 3.16 -11.58
C GLY A 154 25.90 3.30 -10.29
N THR A 155 27.00 4.05 -10.33
CA THR A 155 27.75 4.37 -9.10
C THR A 155 26.94 5.33 -8.22
N PRO A 156 27.19 5.37 -6.90
CA PRO A 156 26.48 6.30 -6.02
C PRO A 156 26.54 7.77 -6.49
N GLU A 157 27.68 8.20 -7.01
CA GLU A 157 27.88 9.57 -7.52
C GLU A 157 27.01 9.84 -8.75
N ALA A 158 26.99 8.90 -9.71
CA ALA A 158 26.19 9.01 -10.92
C ALA A 158 24.69 9.05 -10.57
N VAL A 159 24.23 8.12 -9.74
CA VAL A 159 22.82 8.02 -9.32
C VAL A 159 22.40 9.25 -8.52
N SER A 160 23.25 9.79 -7.66
CA SER A 160 22.99 11.06 -6.95
C SER A 160 22.79 12.22 -7.93
N GLY A 161 23.62 12.27 -8.99
CA GLY A 161 23.44 13.20 -10.11
C GLY A 161 22.09 13.03 -10.82
N TRP A 162 21.74 11.80 -11.19
CA TRP A 162 20.47 11.49 -11.86
C TRP A 162 19.27 11.89 -11.02
N LEU A 163 19.27 11.57 -9.72
CA LEU A 163 18.19 11.93 -8.80
C LEU A 163 17.99 13.45 -8.74
N ARG A 164 19.08 14.23 -8.59
CA ARG A 164 19.02 15.70 -8.55
C ARG A 164 18.58 16.31 -9.88
N ASN A 165 19.10 15.79 -11.00
CA ASN A 165 18.75 16.27 -12.33
C ASN A 165 17.26 16.03 -12.63
N ASN A 166 16.75 14.83 -12.35
CA ASN A 166 15.34 14.51 -12.55
C ASN A 166 14.45 15.27 -11.57
N PHE A 167 14.81 15.37 -10.29
CA PHE A 167 14.09 16.22 -9.33
C PHE A 167 13.97 17.67 -9.83
N ASN A 168 15.06 18.26 -10.32
CA ASN A 168 15.06 19.64 -10.83
C ASN A 168 14.16 19.83 -12.05
N ARG A 169 14.01 18.82 -12.92
CA ARG A 169 13.04 18.87 -14.05
C ARG A 169 11.61 19.02 -13.56
N HIS A 170 11.24 18.30 -12.49
CA HIS A 170 9.92 18.43 -11.86
C HIS A 170 9.78 19.77 -11.14
N TYR A 171 10.78 20.11 -10.33
CA TYR A 171 10.79 21.28 -9.45
C TYR A 171 10.77 22.62 -10.18
N GLN A 172 11.48 22.71 -11.31
CA GLN A 172 11.53 23.91 -12.16
C GLN A 172 10.48 23.90 -13.28
N GLY A 173 9.83 22.75 -13.50
CA GLY A 173 8.75 22.57 -14.48
C GLY A 173 7.38 22.83 -13.89
N THR A 174 6.44 21.91 -14.11
CA THR A 174 5.06 22.01 -13.64
C THR A 174 4.80 21.33 -12.30
N ARG A 175 5.85 21.01 -11.53
CA ARG A 175 5.77 20.40 -10.19
C ARG A 175 5.02 19.07 -10.18
N GLN A 176 5.16 18.25 -11.23
CA GLN A 176 4.66 16.87 -11.17
C GLN A 176 5.31 16.14 -9.98
N PRO A 177 4.59 15.23 -9.29
CA PRO A 177 5.16 14.46 -8.20
C PRO A 177 6.45 13.74 -8.63
N PHE A 178 7.49 13.84 -7.80
CA PHE A 178 8.76 13.16 -8.03
C PHE A 178 8.77 11.85 -7.23
N GLY A 179 8.80 10.72 -7.93
CA GLY A 179 8.70 9.40 -7.31
C GLY A 179 10.05 8.77 -7.01
N ILE A 180 10.14 8.09 -5.87
CA ILE A 180 11.28 7.27 -5.48
C ILE A 180 10.72 5.90 -5.05
N PHE A 181 10.99 4.89 -5.86
CA PHE A 181 10.38 3.57 -5.73
C PHE A 181 11.48 2.55 -5.44
N LEU A 182 11.38 1.85 -4.30
CA LEU A 182 12.46 1.03 -3.76
C LEU A 182 11.95 -0.33 -3.25
N HIS A 183 12.71 -1.38 -3.48
CA HIS A 183 12.59 -2.59 -2.67
C HIS A 183 13.52 -2.47 -1.46
N PRO A 184 13.00 -2.53 -0.21
CA PRO A 184 13.84 -2.39 0.99
C PRO A 184 15.04 -3.35 1.05
N VAL A 185 14.91 -4.54 0.47
CA VAL A 185 15.96 -5.57 0.41
C VAL A 185 17.18 -5.13 -0.41
N HIS A 186 17.02 -4.21 -1.36
CA HIS A 186 18.11 -3.71 -2.21
C HIS A 186 18.77 -2.45 -1.64
N VAL A 187 18.07 -1.72 -0.76
CA VAL A 187 18.53 -0.43 -0.24
C VAL A 187 19.85 -0.51 0.55
N GLY A 188 20.14 -1.63 1.23
CA GLY A 188 21.23 -1.79 2.22
C GLY A 188 22.43 -0.84 2.07
N ASN A 189 23.25 -1.01 1.04
CA ASN A 189 24.46 -0.20 0.81
C ASN A 189 24.18 1.20 0.22
N ALA A 190 23.00 1.43 -0.34
CA ALA A 190 22.56 2.71 -0.89
C ALA A 190 21.95 3.65 0.16
N THR A 191 21.90 3.25 1.44
CA THR A 191 21.34 4.06 2.54
C THR A 191 21.92 5.47 2.60
N ASN A 192 23.25 5.61 2.46
CA ASN A 192 23.91 6.93 2.50
C ASN A 192 23.52 7.79 1.30
N LEU A 193 23.47 7.21 0.10
CA LEU A 193 23.06 7.91 -1.12
C LEU A 193 21.66 8.52 -0.98
N TYR A 194 20.70 7.74 -0.50
CA TYR A 194 19.33 8.23 -0.33
C TYR A 194 19.24 9.25 0.80
N ASN A 195 19.95 9.05 1.92
CA ASN A 195 19.96 10.02 3.01
C ASN A 195 20.55 11.38 2.60
N GLU A 196 21.61 11.38 1.79
CA GLU A 196 22.18 12.62 1.25
C GLU A 196 21.20 13.32 0.30
N PHE A 197 20.55 12.56 -0.59
CA PHE A 197 19.54 13.10 -1.48
C PHE A 197 18.34 13.66 -0.71
N PHE A 198 17.83 12.95 0.29
CA PHE A 198 16.67 13.37 1.10
C PHE A 198 17.01 14.62 1.90
N SER A 199 18.18 14.66 2.54
CA SER A 199 18.68 15.85 3.26
C SER A 199 18.73 17.08 2.34
N TRP A 200 19.20 16.90 1.11
CA TRP A 200 19.22 17.99 0.13
C TRP A 200 17.82 18.38 -0.35
N ALA A 201 16.93 17.41 -0.60
CA ALA A 201 15.59 17.65 -1.13
C ALA A 201 14.70 18.37 -0.11
N VAL A 202 14.71 17.95 1.17
CA VAL A 202 13.92 18.62 2.23
C VAL A 202 14.42 20.03 2.55
N ALA A 203 15.66 20.35 2.20
CA ALA A 203 16.21 21.70 2.32
C ALA A 203 15.75 22.65 1.20
N GLN A 204 15.16 22.13 0.12
CA GLN A 204 14.60 22.96 -0.94
C GLN A 204 13.27 23.57 -0.50
N LYS A 205 12.97 24.77 -0.99
CA LYS A 205 11.74 25.48 -0.66
C LYS A 205 10.50 24.72 -1.17
N ASP A 206 9.46 24.65 -0.35
CA ASP A 206 8.16 24.08 -0.71
C ASP A 206 8.20 22.61 -1.17
N VAL A 207 9.18 21.83 -0.69
CA VAL A 207 9.26 20.37 -0.92
C VAL A 207 8.61 19.60 0.21
N TRP A 208 7.82 18.58 -0.15
CA TRP A 208 7.04 17.78 0.77
C TRP A 208 7.14 16.30 0.42
N PHE A 209 7.70 15.51 1.33
CA PHE A 209 7.64 14.05 1.27
C PHE A 209 6.29 13.59 1.82
N VAL A 210 5.45 13.04 0.97
CA VAL A 210 4.06 12.70 1.29
C VAL A 210 3.77 11.25 0.92
N THR A 211 2.76 10.68 1.56
CA THR A 211 2.19 9.43 1.10
C THR A 211 1.37 9.65 -0.18
N ASN A 212 1.04 8.58 -0.89
CA ASN A 212 0.20 8.63 -2.07
C ASN A 212 -1.22 9.15 -1.72
N HIS A 213 -1.79 8.71 -0.61
CA HIS A 213 -3.06 9.20 -0.07
C HIS A 213 -3.02 10.72 0.19
N GLN A 214 -1.98 11.23 0.85
CA GLN A 214 -1.84 12.67 1.08
C GLN A 214 -1.74 13.46 -0.24
N LEU A 215 -1.02 12.92 -1.23
CA LEU A 215 -0.98 13.48 -2.58
C LEU A 215 -2.38 13.50 -3.23
N LEU A 216 -3.14 12.40 -3.13
CA LEU A 216 -4.50 12.31 -3.66
C LEU A 216 -5.47 13.28 -2.98
N GLU A 217 -5.37 13.45 -1.66
CA GLU A 217 -6.16 14.44 -0.93
C GLU A 217 -5.86 15.88 -1.40
N TRP A 218 -4.58 16.18 -1.65
CA TRP A 218 -4.21 17.46 -2.28
C TRP A 218 -4.73 17.58 -3.72
N ILE A 219 -4.67 16.51 -4.53
CA ILE A 219 -5.21 16.54 -5.90
C ILE A 219 -6.72 16.82 -5.89
N LYS A 220 -7.48 16.26 -4.93
CA LYS A 220 -8.92 16.51 -4.76
C LYS A 220 -9.24 17.90 -4.25
N ASN A 221 -8.34 18.54 -3.50
CA ASN A 221 -8.49 19.93 -3.09
C ASN A 221 -7.15 20.70 -3.08
N PRO A 222 -6.66 21.13 -4.27
CA PRO A 222 -5.35 21.74 -4.42
C PRO A 222 -5.28 23.07 -3.67
N VAL A 223 -4.21 23.21 -2.88
CA VAL A 223 -3.85 24.45 -2.18
C VAL A 223 -2.41 24.85 -2.51
N PRO A 224 -2.07 26.15 -2.51
CA PRO A 224 -0.69 26.60 -2.62
C PRO A 224 0.21 26.04 -1.51
N ALA A 225 1.52 26.00 -1.74
CA ALA A 225 2.50 25.50 -0.78
C ALA A 225 2.42 26.17 0.60
N SER A 226 2.09 27.48 0.64
CA SER A 226 1.91 28.24 1.88
C SER A 226 0.75 27.75 2.76
N GLU A 227 -0.21 27.03 2.17
CA GLU A 227 -1.41 26.53 2.83
C GLU A 227 -1.37 25.03 3.10
N LEU A 228 -0.37 24.31 2.57
CA LEU A 228 -0.29 22.85 2.68
C LEU A 228 -0.09 22.39 4.14
N ALA A 229 0.75 23.10 4.91
CA ALA A 229 1.00 22.79 6.32
C ALA A 229 -0.27 22.82 7.21
N LYS A 230 -1.29 23.59 6.80
CA LYS A 230 -2.53 23.79 7.55
C LYS A 230 -3.56 22.69 7.29
N GLN A 231 -3.34 21.86 6.26
CA GLN A 231 -4.31 20.86 5.85
C GLN A 231 -4.45 19.74 6.89
N PRO A 232 -5.66 19.23 7.17
CA PRO A 232 -5.87 18.18 8.17
C PRO A 232 -5.04 16.92 7.92
N TYR A 233 -4.92 16.51 6.65
CA TYR A 233 -4.17 15.32 6.23
C TYR A 233 -2.64 15.48 6.33
N MET A 234 -2.14 16.68 6.65
CA MET A 234 -0.71 16.95 6.85
C MET A 234 -0.30 16.96 8.32
N LYS A 235 -1.25 16.82 9.26
CA LYS A 235 -0.97 16.73 10.70
C LYS A 235 -0.37 15.35 11.03
N CYS A 236 0.60 15.33 11.94
CA CYS A 236 1.32 14.10 12.35
C CYS A 236 1.15 13.75 13.83
N GLY A 237 0.07 14.21 14.46
CA GLY A 237 -0.25 13.82 15.84
C GLY A 237 -0.59 12.34 15.89
N LEU A 238 0.11 11.59 16.74
CA LEU A 238 -0.23 10.19 17.01
C LEU A 238 -1.26 10.10 18.14
N PRO A 239 -2.19 9.13 18.08
CA PRO A 239 -3.12 8.82 19.16
C PRO A 239 -2.43 8.65 20.51
N ALA A 240 -3.05 9.21 21.55
CA ALA A 240 -2.62 9.06 22.94
C ALA A 240 -3.77 8.42 23.74
N VAL A 241 -3.70 7.10 23.88
CA VAL A 241 -4.76 6.29 24.51
C VAL A 241 -4.60 6.12 26.03
N GLY A 242 -3.50 6.62 26.61
CA GLY A 242 -3.26 6.63 28.07
C GLY A 242 -2.96 5.26 28.70
N LYS A 243 -2.93 4.18 27.90
CA LYS A 243 -2.52 2.83 28.29
C LYS A 243 -1.96 2.08 27.09
N GLU A 244 -1.16 1.04 27.32
CA GLU A 244 -0.67 0.20 26.22
C GLU A 244 -1.80 -0.71 25.70
N ILE A 245 -2.02 -0.68 24.38
CA ILE A 245 -2.93 -1.56 23.65
C ILE A 245 -2.24 -2.11 22.41
N CYS A 246 -2.81 -3.15 21.82
CA CYS A 246 -2.28 -3.74 20.60
C CYS A 246 -2.74 -2.94 19.36
N ASN A 247 -2.14 -1.77 19.16
CA ASN A 247 -2.48 -0.85 18.07
C ASN A 247 -1.29 -0.49 17.17
N GLY A 248 -0.08 -0.97 17.46
CA GLY A 248 1.13 -0.65 16.70
C GLY A 248 1.84 0.62 17.13
N LEU A 249 1.47 1.21 18.27
CA LEU A 249 2.14 2.37 18.86
C LEU A 249 2.73 2.02 20.22
N ASP A 250 3.84 2.68 20.60
CA ASP A 250 4.26 2.75 22.01
C ASP A 250 3.43 3.84 22.69
N ASN A 251 2.35 3.43 23.36
CA ASN A 251 1.36 4.34 23.89
C ASN A 251 1.76 4.90 25.27
N LEU A 252 2.60 4.16 26.00
CA LEU A 252 3.11 4.56 27.31
C LEU A 252 4.39 5.39 27.22
N LYS A 253 5.13 5.31 26.10
CA LYS A 253 6.42 5.97 25.88
C LYS A 253 7.48 5.62 26.92
N THR A 254 7.24 4.57 27.70
CA THR A 254 8.14 4.08 28.75
C THR A 254 8.81 2.81 28.26
N GLY A 255 10.06 2.92 27.85
CA GLY A 255 10.89 1.77 27.45
C GLY A 255 10.89 1.42 25.96
N GLY A 256 10.14 2.14 25.11
CA GLY A 256 10.24 2.00 23.65
C GLY A 256 9.64 0.72 23.08
N LYS A 257 8.85 -0.03 23.85
CA LYS A 257 8.35 -1.34 23.47
C LYS A 257 6.93 -1.24 22.94
N ILE A 258 6.80 -1.35 21.62
CA ILE A 258 5.50 -1.36 20.96
C ILE A 258 4.78 -2.70 21.22
N ASN A 259 3.50 -2.64 21.61
CA ASN A 259 2.63 -3.78 21.85
C ASN A 259 3.20 -4.81 22.87
N GLU A 260 3.92 -4.35 23.91
CA GLU A 260 4.60 -5.25 24.86
C GLU A 260 3.64 -6.27 25.48
N LYS A 261 3.92 -7.57 25.27
CA LYS A 261 3.10 -8.71 25.74
C LYS A 261 1.66 -8.75 25.19
N LEU A 262 1.36 -7.93 24.19
CA LEU A 262 0.03 -7.85 23.59
C LEU A 262 -0.06 -8.55 22.25
N LEU A 263 1.04 -8.93 21.61
CA LEU A 263 1.03 -9.67 20.35
C LEU A 263 0.73 -11.16 20.54
N GLN A 264 0.04 -11.76 19.57
CA GLN A 264 -0.04 -13.21 19.40
C GLN A 264 0.80 -13.61 18.19
N THR A 265 1.68 -14.60 18.35
CA THR A 265 2.48 -15.14 17.25
C THR A 265 1.80 -16.36 16.64
N CYS A 266 1.62 -16.35 15.33
CA CYS A 266 1.02 -17.41 14.54
C CYS A 266 2.11 -18.14 13.77
N ASN A 267 2.27 -19.44 14.04
CA ASN A 267 3.34 -20.25 13.45
C ASN A 267 2.80 -21.03 12.25
N PHE A 268 2.99 -20.49 11.05
CA PHE A 268 2.62 -21.16 9.80
C PHE A 268 3.84 -21.69 9.04
N PRO A 269 3.66 -22.67 8.13
CA PRO A 269 4.75 -23.19 7.29
C PRO A 269 5.44 -22.12 6.42
N SER A 270 4.72 -21.07 6.03
CA SER A 270 5.26 -19.93 5.27
C SER A 270 6.11 -18.98 6.12
N GLY A 271 6.24 -19.22 7.42
CA GLY A 271 6.95 -18.39 8.38
C GLY A 271 6.03 -17.89 9.50
N PRO A 272 6.58 -17.60 10.69
CA PRO A 272 5.83 -17.02 11.78
C PRO A 272 5.54 -15.55 11.51
N TRP A 273 4.38 -15.08 11.96
CA TRP A 273 4.05 -13.65 11.98
C TRP A 273 3.22 -13.32 13.22
N SER A 274 3.25 -12.06 13.63
CA SER A 274 2.54 -11.59 14.82
C SER A 274 1.28 -10.79 14.45
N THR A 275 0.28 -10.81 15.32
CA THR A 275 -0.97 -10.07 15.13
C THR A 275 -1.58 -9.62 16.46
N CYS A 276 -2.37 -8.56 16.38
CA CYS A 276 -3.21 -8.07 17.46
C CYS A 276 -4.60 -8.72 17.50
N TYR A 277 -5.04 -9.40 16.43
CA TYR A 277 -6.45 -9.72 16.17
C TYR A 277 -6.83 -11.20 16.23
N GLY A 278 -5.91 -12.06 16.65
CA GLY A 278 -6.14 -13.49 16.76
C GLY A 278 -5.48 -14.29 15.63
N CYS A 279 -4.88 -15.43 15.94
CA CYS A 279 -4.36 -16.32 14.91
C CYS A 279 -5.49 -17.01 14.14
N PRO A 280 -5.43 -17.05 12.79
CA PRO A 280 -6.32 -17.87 12.00
C PRO A 280 -5.95 -19.36 12.16
N LYS A 281 -6.92 -20.25 11.92
CA LYS A 281 -6.73 -21.71 11.94
C LYS A 281 -5.85 -22.18 10.78
N THR A 282 -5.93 -21.48 9.65
CA THR A 282 -5.17 -21.74 8.43
C THR A 282 -4.49 -20.46 7.94
N PRO A 283 -3.39 -20.56 7.16
CA PRO A 283 -2.82 -19.39 6.52
C PRO A 283 -3.86 -18.68 5.62
N PRO A 284 -3.97 -17.35 5.64
CA PRO A 284 -4.80 -16.60 4.70
C PRO A 284 -4.40 -16.88 3.24
N THR A 285 -5.38 -16.96 2.36
CA THR A 285 -5.17 -17.18 0.91
C THR A 285 -6.07 -16.23 0.10
N PRO A 286 -5.81 -16.05 -1.21
CA PRO A 286 -6.73 -15.29 -2.07
C PRO A 286 -8.18 -15.80 -2.06
N ALA A 287 -8.39 -17.11 -1.85
CA ALA A 287 -9.73 -17.71 -1.80
C ALA A 287 -10.38 -17.60 -0.41
N ASP A 288 -9.56 -17.52 0.64
CA ASP A 288 -10.00 -17.35 2.04
C ASP A 288 -9.08 -16.34 2.74
N PRO A 289 -9.29 -15.03 2.52
CA PRO A 289 -8.40 -13.99 3.02
C PRO A 289 -8.58 -13.70 4.51
N VAL A 290 -9.70 -14.16 5.11
CA VAL A 290 -9.99 -14.00 6.54
C VAL A 290 -10.45 -15.35 7.11
N PRO A 291 -9.55 -16.33 7.26
CA PRO A 291 -9.92 -17.63 7.79
C PRO A 291 -10.44 -17.55 9.23
N GLU A 292 -11.18 -18.57 9.65
CA GLU A 292 -11.66 -18.68 11.02
C GLU A 292 -10.50 -18.64 12.02
N ARG A 293 -10.68 -17.99 13.16
CA ARG A 293 -9.66 -17.88 14.21
C ARG A 293 -9.60 -19.11 15.10
N VAL A 294 -8.42 -19.38 15.66
CA VAL A 294 -8.18 -20.50 16.57
C VAL A 294 -9.02 -20.37 17.83
N ASP A 295 -9.02 -19.17 18.43
CA ASP A 295 -9.75 -18.87 19.65
C ASP A 295 -11.20 -18.46 19.33
N ALA A 296 -12.16 -19.16 19.96
CA ALA A 296 -13.58 -18.86 19.83
C ALA A 296 -13.99 -17.61 20.64
N VAL A 297 -15.05 -16.93 20.20
CA VAL A 297 -15.62 -15.78 20.92
C VAL A 297 -15.97 -16.16 22.36
N GLY A 298 -15.54 -15.35 23.32
CA GLY A 298 -15.82 -15.56 24.75
C GLY A 298 -14.76 -16.35 25.51
N THR A 299 -13.70 -16.84 24.85
CA THR A 299 -12.54 -17.41 25.56
C THR A 299 -11.60 -16.31 26.06
N ALA A 300 -10.79 -16.63 27.07
CA ALA A 300 -9.84 -15.67 27.67
C ALA A 300 -8.77 -15.14 26.69
N ASN A 301 -8.47 -15.89 25.63
CA ASN A 301 -7.47 -15.54 24.62
C ASN A 301 -8.08 -14.91 23.35
N TYR A 302 -9.41 -14.81 23.28
CA TYR A 302 -10.08 -14.25 22.12
C TYR A 302 -9.71 -12.78 21.95
N ARG A 303 -9.26 -12.44 20.74
CA ARG A 303 -8.97 -11.07 20.32
C ARG A 303 -10.07 -10.60 19.40
N THR A 304 -10.54 -9.38 19.60
CA THR A 304 -11.70 -8.87 18.86
C THR A 304 -11.23 -8.11 17.62
N PRO A 305 -11.79 -8.39 16.42
CA PRO A 305 -11.48 -7.61 15.22
C PRO A 305 -11.79 -6.13 15.43
N VAL A 306 -11.18 -5.27 14.61
CA VAL A 306 -11.47 -3.84 14.61
C VAL A 306 -12.99 -3.62 14.44
N ASN A 307 -13.56 -2.80 15.30
CA ASN A 307 -14.94 -2.36 15.15
C ASN A 307 -15.02 -1.35 13.99
N LEU A 308 -15.97 -1.55 13.07
CA LEU A 308 -16.14 -0.69 11.89
C LEU A 308 -16.41 0.79 12.20
N THR A 309 -16.71 1.14 13.45
CA THR A 309 -16.90 2.53 13.89
C THR A 309 -15.73 3.10 14.70
N CYS A 310 -14.68 2.32 14.96
CA CYS A 310 -13.50 2.73 15.74
C CYS A 310 -12.23 2.56 14.92
N ALA A 311 -11.49 3.65 14.74
CA ALA A 311 -10.19 3.61 14.09
C ALA A 311 -9.22 2.71 14.86
N MET A 312 -8.44 1.92 14.13
CA MET A 312 -7.64 0.81 14.70
C MET A 312 -6.60 1.27 15.73
N GLU A 313 -6.16 2.51 15.64
CA GLU A 313 -5.22 3.15 16.56
C GLU A 313 -5.85 3.40 17.94
N TRP A 314 -7.19 3.40 18.03
CA TRP A 314 -7.98 3.60 19.25
C TRP A 314 -8.70 2.33 19.72
N TRP A 315 -8.60 1.24 18.96
CA TRP A 315 -9.28 -0.01 19.25
C TRP A 315 -8.41 -0.92 20.13
N ASP A 316 -8.93 -1.31 21.29
CA ASP A 316 -8.32 -2.31 22.16
C ASP A 316 -8.88 -3.70 21.83
N PRO A 317 -8.12 -4.56 21.10
CA PRO A 317 -8.61 -5.85 20.67
C PRO A 317 -8.71 -6.87 21.80
N VAL A 318 -8.03 -6.65 22.93
CA VAL A 318 -8.05 -7.57 24.07
C VAL A 318 -9.28 -7.29 24.94
N ALA A 319 -9.55 -6.00 25.22
CA ALA A 319 -10.72 -5.61 26.01
C ALA A 319 -11.99 -5.36 25.18
N ALA A 320 -11.92 -5.48 23.85
CA ALA A 320 -13.03 -5.26 22.91
C ALA A 320 -13.70 -3.89 23.05
N GLN A 321 -12.89 -2.83 23.17
CA GLN A 321 -13.38 -1.47 23.43
C GLN A 321 -12.69 -0.42 22.55
N CYS A 322 -13.45 0.61 22.16
CA CYS A 322 -12.89 1.82 21.58
C CYS A 322 -12.50 2.78 22.71
N LEU A 323 -11.25 3.23 22.73
CA LEU A 323 -10.74 4.14 23.78
C LEU A 323 -10.95 5.61 23.47
N CYS A 324 -11.45 5.92 22.28
CA CYS A 324 -11.82 7.27 21.92
C CYS A 324 -13.33 7.40 21.76
N THR A 325 -13.86 8.51 22.28
CA THR A 325 -15.29 8.84 22.34
C THR A 325 -15.66 10.03 21.45
N SER A 326 -14.69 10.59 20.71
CA SER A 326 -14.87 11.78 19.88
C SER A 326 -15.04 11.39 18.40
N SER A 327 -15.51 12.32 17.56
CA SER A 327 -15.63 12.07 16.13
C SER A 327 -14.29 11.88 15.40
N ASN A 328 -13.15 12.18 16.04
CA ASN A 328 -11.83 12.05 15.41
C ASN A 328 -11.32 10.60 15.29
N CYS A 329 -11.98 9.64 15.94
CA CYS A 329 -11.63 8.22 15.90
C CYS A 329 -12.72 7.37 15.24
N THR A 330 -13.69 8.01 14.57
CA THR A 330 -14.65 7.27 13.76
C THR A 330 -13.93 6.69 12.57
N PHE A 331 -13.99 5.36 12.43
CA PHE A 331 -13.64 4.69 11.20
C PHE A 331 -14.88 4.56 10.32
N THR A 332 -14.70 4.64 9.01
CA THR A 332 -15.73 4.28 8.05
C THR A 332 -15.09 3.34 7.06
N ASP A 333 -15.53 2.09 7.09
CA ASP A 333 -15.12 1.12 6.10
C ASP A 333 -15.75 1.49 4.75
N ILE A 334 -14.90 1.94 3.84
CA ILE A 334 -15.27 2.27 2.45
C ILE A 334 -14.89 1.16 1.48
N SER A 335 -14.46 -0.01 1.99
CA SER A 335 -14.12 -1.14 1.14
C SER A 335 -15.34 -1.59 0.34
N VAL A 336 -15.14 -1.80 -0.95
CA VAL A 336 -16.16 -2.38 -1.82
C VAL A 336 -15.93 -3.89 -1.80
N LEU A 337 -16.83 -4.63 -1.13
CA LEU A 337 -16.80 -6.08 -1.19
C LEU A 337 -16.89 -6.54 -2.65
N PRO A 338 -16.13 -7.57 -3.05
CA PRO A 338 -16.35 -8.22 -4.33
C PRO A 338 -17.82 -8.65 -4.40
N THR A 339 -18.54 -8.27 -5.46
CA THR A 339 -19.89 -8.77 -5.70
C THR A 339 -19.79 -10.27 -5.93
N THR A 340 -20.02 -11.07 -4.88
CA THR A 340 -19.90 -12.52 -4.96
C THR A 340 -21.07 -13.08 -5.79
N THR A 341 -20.74 -13.80 -6.85
CA THR A 341 -21.55 -14.96 -7.24
C THR A 341 -21.47 -15.95 -6.07
N SER A 342 -22.53 -15.97 -5.26
CA SER A 342 -22.98 -17.06 -4.38
C SER A 342 -21.90 -17.88 -3.65
N GLY A 343 -21.68 -17.55 -2.37
CA GLY A 343 -21.09 -18.45 -1.38
C GLY A 343 -19.80 -17.96 -0.73
N GLY A 344 -19.89 -16.95 0.15
CA GLY A 344 -18.77 -16.46 0.95
C GLY A 344 -19.28 -15.65 2.14
N VAL A 345 -18.76 -15.96 3.33
CA VAL A 345 -19.25 -15.55 4.65
C VAL A 345 -19.52 -14.04 4.75
N LYS A 346 -20.76 -13.67 5.09
CA LYS A 346 -21.13 -12.32 5.50
C LYS A 346 -20.48 -12.04 6.87
N PRO A 347 -19.88 -10.86 7.11
CA PRO A 347 -19.46 -10.48 8.46
C PRO A 347 -20.68 -10.52 9.38
N THR A 348 -20.63 -11.37 10.40
CA THR A 348 -21.69 -11.46 11.42
C THR A 348 -21.72 -10.15 12.20
N THR A 349 -22.78 -9.38 12.00
CA THR A 349 -23.17 -8.32 12.92
C THR A 349 -23.45 -8.96 14.29
N SER A 350 -22.75 -8.49 15.32
CA SER A 350 -22.91 -8.96 16.69
C SER A 350 -24.28 -8.55 17.24
N THR A 351 -25.28 -9.42 17.11
CA THR A 351 -26.51 -9.31 17.89
C THR A 351 -26.37 -10.10 19.20
N LYS A 352 -26.62 -9.40 20.32
CA LYS A 352 -26.69 -9.93 21.70
C LYS A 352 -27.44 -11.28 21.79
N PRO A 353 -27.06 -12.19 22.69
CA PRO A 353 -27.80 -13.43 22.90
C PRO A 353 -29.08 -13.15 23.68
N ASN A 354 -30.23 -13.50 23.09
CA ASN A 354 -31.47 -13.69 23.83
C ASN A 354 -31.65 -15.18 24.08
N ASN A 355 -31.67 -15.55 25.36
CA ASN A 355 -32.11 -16.87 25.83
C ASN A 355 -33.56 -17.11 25.40
N ASN A 356 -33.81 -18.23 24.71
CA ASN A 356 -34.95 -19.12 24.95
C ASN A 356 -34.92 -20.35 24.03
N ASN A 357 -34.78 -21.52 24.66
CA ASN A 357 -35.43 -22.81 24.38
C ASN A 357 -35.74 -23.23 22.93
N SER A 358 -35.10 -24.31 22.48
CA SER A 358 -35.71 -25.66 22.32
C SER A 358 -35.05 -26.45 21.19
N ALA A 359 -34.80 -27.71 21.47
CA ALA A 359 -34.12 -28.68 20.62
C ALA A 359 -34.79 -28.90 19.26
N ASN A 360 -33.96 -29.17 18.24
CA ASN A 360 -34.27 -30.24 17.30
C ASN A 360 -33.01 -30.85 16.70
N VAL A 361 -32.85 -32.14 16.95
CA VAL A 361 -31.83 -33.03 16.40
C VAL A 361 -32.27 -33.42 14.99
N MET A 362 -31.43 -33.25 13.99
CA MET A 362 -31.58 -33.91 12.69
C MET A 362 -30.23 -34.44 12.21
N THR A 363 -30.17 -35.75 12.16
CA THR A 363 -29.12 -36.63 11.64
C THR A 363 -29.17 -36.72 10.11
N GLY A 364 -28.02 -36.76 9.44
CA GLY A 364 -27.87 -37.17 8.04
C GLY A 364 -26.39 -37.20 7.64
N SER A 365 -25.70 -38.33 7.80
CA SER A 365 -25.47 -39.38 6.79
C SER A 365 -24.41 -38.99 5.74
N TRP A 366 -23.23 -39.57 5.93
CA TRP A 366 -22.08 -39.51 5.04
C TRP A 366 -22.28 -40.46 3.85
N SER A 367 -21.93 -40.01 2.64
CA SER A 367 -21.71 -40.88 1.49
C SER A 367 -20.43 -40.48 0.78
N ALA A 368 -19.51 -41.44 0.73
CA ALA A 368 -18.20 -41.38 0.10
C ALA A 368 -18.29 -41.60 -1.41
N ILE A 369 -17.53 -40.80 -2.18
CA ILE A 369 -17.02 -41.07 -3.54
C ILE A 369 -15.81 -40.12 -3.67
N GLY A 370 -14.61 -40.43 -4.13
CA GLY A 370 -13.99 -41.57 -4.79
C GLY A 370 -12.63 -41.04 -5.30
N ALA A 371 -11.57 -41.84 -5.20
CA ALA A 371 -10.22 -41.46 -5.59
C ALA A 371 -10.10 -41.20 -7.11
N ALA A 372 -9.34 -40.17 -7.49
CA ALA A 372 -8.78 -40.03 -8.83
C ALA A 372 -7.36 -39.46 -8.76
N ALA A 373 -6.51 -40.00 -9.62
CA ALA A 373 -5.06 -40.05 -9.53
C ALA A 373 -4.34 -38.72 -9.81
N ALA A 374 -3.13 -38.66 -9.24
CA ALA A 374 -2.12 -37.65 -9.50
C ALA A 374 -1.62 -37.66 -10.95
N ALA A 375 -1.37 -36.46 -11.48
CA ALA A 375 -0.46 -36.23 -12.59
C ALA A 375 0.45 -35.06 -12.20
N ALA A 376 1.73 -35.38 -12.00
CA ALA A 376 2.79 -34.42 -11.75
C ALA A 376 3.18 -33.73 -13.06
N ALA A 377 3.17 -32.41 -13.07
CA ALA A 377 3.83 -31.61 -14.10
C ALA A 377 4.85 -30.70 -13.41
N ALA A 378 6.12 -31.07 -13.55
CA ALA A 378 7.25 -30.22 -13.20
C ALA A 378 7.27 -29.02 -14.15
N ILE A 379 7.26 -27.80 -13.61
CA ILE A 379 7.61 -26.60 -14.37
C ILE A 379 8.77 -25.91 -13.67
N ALA A 380 9.79 -25.69 -14.49
CA ALA A 380 11.11 -25.25 -14.14
C ALA A 380 11.13 -23.84 -13.53
N MET A 381 11.99 -23.74 -12.53
CA MET A 381 12.54 -22.56 -11.91
C MET A 381 13.28 -21.72 -12.96
N GLN A 382 12.79 -20.51 -13.25
CA GLN A 382 13.58 -19.48 -13.92
C GLN A 382 13.59 -18.25 -13.02
N MET A 383 14.79 -18.05 -12.45
CA MET A 383 15.27 -16.82 -11.85
C MET A 383 14.97 -15.65 -12.78
N PHE A 384 14.36 -14.59 -12.27
CA PHE A 384 14.85 -13.21 -12.34
C PHE A 384 14.11 -12.38 -11.28
#